data_AF-A0A6P6DD50-F1
#
_entry.id   AF-A0A6P6DD50-F1
#
_cell.length_a   1.000
_cell.length_b   1.000
_cell.length_c   1.000
_cell.angle_alpha   90.00
_cell.angle_beta   90.00
_cell.angle_gamma   90.00
#
_symmetry.space_group_name_H-M   'P 1'
#
loop_
_entity.id
_entity.type
_entity.pdbx_description
1 polymer ?
#
loop_
_entity_poly.entity_id
_entity_poly.type
_entity_poly.pdbx_seq_one_letter_code
_entity_poly.pdbx_strand_id
1 'polypeptide(L)'
;MHRRELSPAHGHSGPGWEQGRKRPPGNPGLSLWVGLGLTLVLVLPDSMGFWAPAGAHPLPAQSYPAKFSGAVPQLQGAFGWWNLSCPVCKGLFTAIDFGLKKEPNVERLGSMATSICKLLKIAPPHVCQSAVRLFEKDMVDVWTRSVLSPSEACGLLLGSTCGHWDVFSSWNISLPAVPKPPPKPPSPPLPGAPVSRILFLTDLHWDHDYLEGTDPNCVDPLCCRRGSGQPPTSKPGAGYWGEYSKCDLPLRTLESMLSGLGAAGPFDMVYWTGDIPAHDVWQQSRKDQLRALSTITDLVRKFLGPVPVYPAVGNHESTPVNSFPPPFIRGNQSSNWLYEAMAQTWKPWLPAEALHTLRTGGFYALSPRPGLRLISLNMNFCSRENFWLLINSTDPAGQLQWLVGELQAAEDRGDKVHIIGHIPPGHCLKSWSWNYYRIVSRYENTLAAQFFGHTHVDEFEIFYDEETLSRPLSVAFLAPSATTYIGLNPGYRVYQVDGSYPGSSHVVLDHETYILNLTQANAPGATPHWQRLYRARETYGLPNLLPAAWHNLVYRMRDDTQLFQTFWFLYHKGHPPTEPCGTPCRLTTLCAQLSARSNSPALCRHLVPNESLSEVQHWSPRPLFC
;
A
#
# COMPACT_ATOMS: atom_id res chain seq x y z
N MET A 1 -22.16 58.89 45.10
CA MET A 1 -23.01 60.09 44.90
C MET A 1 -22.37 60.97 43.83
N HIS A 2 -23.17 61.38 42.84
CA HIS A 2 -23.01 62.48 41.86
C HIS A 2 -21.65 62.77 41.17
N ARG A 3 -21.53 62.24 39.93
CA ARG A 3 -21.67 62.94 38.63
C ARG A 3 -21.20 64.40 38.48
N ARG A 4 -20.61 64.64 37.28
CA ARG A 4 -20.52 65.88 36.45
C ARG A 4 -19.20 66.64 36.52
N GLU A 5 -18.67 67.28 35.48
CA GLU A 5 -18.77 67.28 34.01
C GLU A 5 -17.92 68.50 33.54
N LEU A 6 -17.54 68.55 32.25
CA LEU A 6 -17.22 69.76 31.45
C LEU A 6 -15.76 70.26 31.33
N SER A 7 -15.21 69.95 30.14
CA SER A 7 -14.33 70.75 29.25
C SER A 7 -14.95 72.13 28.90
N PRO A 8 -14.36 73.10 28.12
CA PRO A 8 -13.40 72.94 27.00
C PRO A 8 -12.39 74.09 26.73
N ALA A 9 -11.54 73.92 25.69
CA ALA A 9 -11.36 74.85 24.54
C ALA A 9 -9.91 74.93 23.99
N HIS A 10 -9.78 74.44 22.75
CA HIS A 10 -9.07 74.96 21.56
C HIS A 10 -7.67 75.59 21.60
N GLY A 11 -6.82 75.14 20.64
CA GLY A 11 -5.77 75.95 20.01
C GLY A 11 -4.73 75.13 19.22
N HIS A 12 -4.91 74.98 17.91
CA HIS A 12 -4.02 74.30 16.96
C HIS A 12 -2.73 75.10 16.63
N SER A 13 -1.60 74.40 16.44
CA SER A 13 -0.66 74.55 15.30
C SER A 13 0.56 73.61 15.45
N GLY A 14 0.78 72.72 14.47
CA GLY A 14 2.04 71.95 14.31
C GLY A 14 3.06 72.70 13.44
N PRO A 15 4.09 72.06 12.84
CA PRO A 15 4.56 70.67 12.98
C PRO A 15 6.09 70.55 13.24
N GLY A 16 6.60 69.38 13.64
CA GLY A 16 8.02 69.08 13.45
C GLY A 16 8.64 67.93 14.27
N TRP A 17 9.08 66.91 13.52
CA TRP A 17 10.26 66.06 13.76
C TRP A 17 10.17 64.83 14.69
N GLU A 18 10.07 63.70 13.98
CA GLU A 18 10.51 62.32 14.24
C GLU A 18 11.49 62.07 15.40
N GLN A 19 11.14 61.10 16.26
CA GLN A 19 12.09 60.31 17.03
C GLN A 19 11.97 58.83 16.66
N GLY A 20 13.02 58.31 16.05
CA GLY A 20 13.18 56.91 15.67
C GLY A 20 13.37 55.99 16.88
N ARG A 21 12.63 54.88 16.90
CA ARG A 21 12.97 53.68 17.68
C ARG A 21 13.60 52.64 16.76
N LYS A 22 14.90 52.40 16.97
CA LYS A 22 15.69 51.33 16.34
C LYS A 22 15.08 49.96 16.69
N ARG A 23 14.69 49.19 15.66
CA ARG A 23 14.49 47.74 15.73
C ARG A 23 15.88 47.06 15.73
N PRO A 24 16.06 45.91 16.40
CA PRO A 24 17.29 45.13 16.25
C PRO A 24 17.37 44.56 14.83
N PRO A 25 18.58 44.34 14.27
CA PRO A 25 18.74 43.83 12.92
C PRO A 25 18.26 42.37 12.89
N GLY A 26 17.06 42.16 12.34
CA GLY A 26 16.60 40.84 11.95
C GLY A 26 17.52 40.30 10.87
N ASN A 27 18.10 39.13 11.09
CA ASN A 27 18.97 38.44 10.15
C ASN A 27 18.17 38.12 8.86
N PRO A 28 18.37 38.83 7.73
CA PRO A 28 17.47 38.73 6.57
C PRO A 28 17.67 37.45 5.75
N GLY A 29 18.73 36.68 6.05
CA GLY A 29 19.04 35.46 5.31
C GLY A 29 17.98 34.37 5.53
N LEU A 30 17.70 34.02 6.78
CA LEU A 30 16.99 32.76 7.07
C LEU A 30 15.54 32.73 6.55
N SER A 31 14.84 33.87 6.52
CA SER A 31 13.47 33.97 5.99
C SER A 31 13.41 33.86 4.46
N LEU A 32 14.43 34.38 3.77
CA LEU A 32 14.54 34.26 2.32
C LEU A 32 14.89 32.82 1.92
N TRP A 33 15.75 32.15 2.70
CA TRP A 33 16.21 30.78 2.44
C TRP A 33 15.18 29.70 2.82
N VAL A 34 14.41 29.91 3.89
CA VAL A 34 13.22 29.09 4.17
C VAL A 34 12.20 29.28 3.05
N GLY A 35 12.02 30.51 2.55
CA GLY A 35 11.20 30.79 1.36
C GLY A 35 11.69 30.11 0.08
N LEU A 36 13.01 29.98 -0.11
CA LEU A 36 13.65 29.32 -1.26
C LEU A 36 13.54 27.79 -1.20
N GLY A 37 13.73 27.20 0.00
CA GLY A 37 13.42 25.79 0.24
C GLY A 37 11.94 25.49 0.03
N LEU A 38 11.06 26.40 0.47
CA LEU A 38 9.62 26.31 0.24
C LEU A 38 9.22 26.51 -1.21
N THR A 39 9.90 27.35 -1.99
CA THR A 39 9.61 27.47 -3.43
C THR A 39 10.20 26.32 -4.23
N LEU A 40 11.34 25.72 -3.86
CA LEU A 40 11.71 24.40 -4.42
C LEU A 40 10.65 23.35 -4.11
N VAL A 41 10.10 23.38 -2.89
CA VAL A 41 9.03 22.47 -2.46
C VAL A 41 7.71 22.79 -3.16
N LEU A 42 7.37 24.05 -3.45
CA LEU A 42 6.09 24.49 -4.03
C LEU A 42 6.09 24.61 -5.57
N VAL A 43 7.25 24.78 -6.21
CA VAL A 43 7.44 24.83 -7.68
C VAL A 43 7.62 23.42 -8.26
N LEU A 44 7.76 22.41 -7.39
CA LEU A 44 7.31 21.06 -7.72
C LEU A 44 5.82 21.14 -8.10
N PRO A 45 5.44 20.81 -9.35
CA PRO A 45 4.03 20.84 -9.76
C PRO A 45 3.12 19.97 -8.89
N ASP A 46 3.71 19.06 -8.11
CA ASP A 46 3.04 18.07 -7.26
C ASP A 46 3.47 18.13 -5.78
N SER A 47 3.72 19.32 -5.24
CA SER A 47 3.95 19.53 -3.79
C SER A 47 2.76 19.13 -2.90
N MET A 48 1.58 18.94 -3.50
CA MET A 48 0.41 18.32 -2.88
C MET A 48 0.63 16.84 -2.53
N GLY A 49 1.58 16.15 -3.17
CA GLY A 49 1.82 14.71 -2.97
C GLY A 49 2.71 14.35 -1.78
N PHE A 50 3.41 15.31 -1.18
CA PHE A 50 4.34 15.04 -0.07
C PHE A 50 3.81 15.43 1.32
N TRP A 51 2.70 16.15 1.37
CA TRP A 51 2.10 16.67 2.62
C TRP A 51 0.61 16.37 2.74
N ALA A 52 0.03 15.63 1.80
CA ALA A 52 -1.35 15.20 1.93
C ALA A 52 -1.44 14.14 3.05
N PRO A 53 -2.25 14.36 4.10
CA PRO A 53 -2.87 13.24 4.82
C PRO A 53 -3.51 12.37 3.74
N ALA A 54 -3.36 11.05 3.82
CA ALA A 54 -4.03 10.08 2.96
C ALA A 54 -5.45 10.54 2.56
N GLY A 55 -5.55 11.25 1.43
CA GLY A 55 -6.69 11.14 0.56
C GLY A 55 -6.42 9.84 -0.17
N ALA A 56 -7.36 8.91 -0.09
CA ALA A 56 -7.36 7.63 -0.77
C ALA A 56 -7.40 7.81 -2.31
N HIS A 57 -6.41 8.52 -2.84
CA HIS A 57 -6.22 8.95 -4.23
C HIS A 57 -4.71 9.04 -4.55
N PRO A 58 -4.02 7.94 -4.81
CA PRO A 58 -2.80 8.00 -5.59
C PRO A 58 -3.18 8.33 -7.03
N LEU A 59 -2.56 9.39 -7.53
CA LEU A 59 -2.72 9.91 -8.89
C LEU A 59 -2.07 8.96 -9.91
N PRO A 60 -2.51 8.97 -11.18
CA PRO A 60 -2.04 8.06 -12.22
C PRO A 60 -0.54 8.16 -12.48
N ALA A 61 0.02 7.03 -12.91
CA ALA A 61 1.44 6.70 -13.03
C ALA A 61 2.27 7.49 -14.07
N GLN A 62 2.08 8.80 -14.20
CA GLN A 62 2.92 9.63 -15.06
C GLN A 62 4.11 10.22 -14.31
N SER A 63 5.26 9.56 -14.51
CA SER A 63 6.53 10.25 -14.77
C SER A 63 7.01 11.25 -13.70
N TYR A 64 7.02 10.89 -12.42
CA TYR A 64 7.57 11.77 -11.37
C TYR A 64 9.08 12.10 -11.55
N PRO A 65 9.97 11.14 -11.91
CA PRO A 65 11.37 11.48 -12.16
C PRO A 65 11.54 12.33 -13.43
N ALA A 66 10.79 12.01 -14.50
CA ALA A 66 10.91 12.71 -15.79
C ALA A 66 10.24 14.10 -15.81
N LYS A 67 9.20 14.33 -14.99
CA LYS A 67 8.62 15.67 -14.77
C LYS A 67 9.50 16.52 -13.87
N PHE A 68 10.14 15.95 -12.84
CA PHE A 68 11.08 16.69 -12.01
C PHE A 68 12.34 17.06 -12.79
N SER A 69 12.98 16.12 -13.49
CA SER A 69 14.10 16.41 -14.40
C SER A 69 13.71 17.35 -15.55
N GLY A 70 12.45 17.31 -16.00
CA GLY A 70 11.90 18.22 -17.01
C GLY A 70 11.59 19.64 -16.49
N ALA A 71 11.40 19.80 -15.18
CA ALA A 71 11.22 21.11 -14.51
C ALA A 71 12.55 21.74 -14.08
N VAL A 72 13.64 20.96 -14.00
CA VAL A 72 14.99 21.47 -13.69
C VAL A 72 15.42 22.63 -14.59
N PRO A 73 15.21 22.63 -15.92
CA PRO A 73 15.51 23.78 -16.77
C PRO A 73 14.69 25.03 -16.43
N GLN A 74 13.42 24.86 -16.01
CA GLN A 74 12.55 25.96 -15.60
C GLN A 74 12.94 26.52 -14.23
N LEU A 75 13.37 25.67 -13.30
CA LEU A 75 13.92 26.04 -11.99
C LEU A 75 15.27 26.75 -12.12
N GLN A 76 16.16 26.25 -12.99
CA GLN A 76 17.42 26.91 -13.35
C GLN A 76 17.16 28.31 -13.93
N GLY A 77 16.11 28.45 -14.76
CA GLY A 77 15.60 29.71 -15.30
C GLY A 77 15.07 30.70 -14.27
N ALA A 78 14.22 30.24 -13.36
CA ALA A 78 13.53 31.09 -12.38
C ALA A 78 14.46 31.62 -11.27
N PHE A 79 15.51 30.86 -10.91
CA PHE A 79 16.37 31.17 -9.76
C PHE A 79 17.76 31.70 -10.13
N GLY A 80 18.08 31.85 -11.41
CA GLY A 80 19.36 32.43 -11.82
C GLY A 80 20.58 31.57 -11.46
N TRP A 81 20.42 30.24 -11.38
CA TRP A 81 21.43 29.30 -10.87
C TRP A 81 22.61 29.03 -11.80
N TRP A 82 22.68 29.71 -12.94
CA TRP A 82 23.77 29.62 -13.93
C TRP A 82 25.17 29.90 -13.33
N ASN A 83 25.23 30.61 -12.20
CA ASN A 83 26.48 31.02 -11.55
C ASN A 83 26.72 30.36 -10.18
N LEU A 84 25.93 29.35 -9.79
CA LEU A 84 26.15 28.68 -8.51
C LEU A 84 27.34 27.71 -8.62
N SER A 85 28.48 28.05 -8.00
CA SER A 85 29.61 27.12 -7.97
C SER A 85 29.28 25.89 -7.11
N CYS A 86 29.92 24.75 -7.40
CA CYS A 86 29.68 23.52 -6.66
C CYS A 86 29.88 23.66 -5.14
N PRO A 87 30.94 24.31 -4.62
CA PRO A 87 31.10 24.53 -3.19
C PRO A 87 29.98 25.38 -2.57
N VAL A 88 29.50 26.40 -3.29
CA VAL A 88 28.38 27.24 -2.84
C VAL A 88 27.08 26.43 -2.78
N CYS A 89 26.82 25.58 -3.78
CA CYS A 89 25.68 24.67 -3.76
C CYS A 89 25.71 23.75 -2.54
N LYS A 90 26.83 23.06 -2.32
CA LYS A 90 26.97 22.14 -1.19
C LYS A 90 26.82 22.87 0.14
N GLY A 91 27.48 24.02 0.30
CA GLY A 91 27.36 24.84 1.50
C GLY A 91 25.91 25.27 1.78
N LEU A 92 25.15 25.63 0.74
CA LEU A 92 23.74 25.99 0.87
C LEU A 92 22.89 24.81 1.35
N PHE A 93 22.96 23.66 0.69
CA PHE A 93 22.17 22.49 1.08
C PHE A 93 22.59 21.91 2.44
N THR A 94 23.86 22.01 2.82
CA THR A 94 24.31 21.69 4.18
C THR A 94 23.70 22.62 5.23
N ALA A 95 23.60 23.93 4.92
CA ALA A 95 22.94 24.88 5.83
C ALA A 95 21.43 24.63 5.93
N ILE A 96 20.78 24.24 4.82
CA ILE A 96 19.37 23.83 4.80
C ILE A 96 19.17 22.58 5.67
N ASP A 97 19.97 21.54 5.50
CA ASP A 97 19.94 20.32 6.31
C ASP A 97 20.04 20.63 7.81
N PHE A 98 21.08 21.38 8.21
CA PHE A 98 21.27 21.76 9.61
C PHE A 98 20.12 22.63 10.14
N GLY A 99 19.55 23.49 9.29
CA GLY A 99 18.38 24.29 9.63
C GLY A 99 17.15 23.42 9.89
N LEU A 100 16.84 22.51 8.98
CA LEU A 100 15.64 21.67 9.03
C LEU A 100 15.65 20.65 10.17
N LYS A 101 16.83 20.23 10.63
CA LYS A 101 16.96 19.34 11.81
C LYS A 101 16.61 20.00 13.14
N LYS A 102 16.43 21.33 13.20
CA LYS A 102 16.04 22.02 14.43
C LYS A 102 14.53 21.93 14.62
N GLU A 103 14.09 21.46 15.79
CA GLU A 103 12.65 21.29 16.10
C GLU A 103 11.76 22.50 15.78
N PRO A 104 12.14 23.76 16.11
CA PRO A 104 11.30 24.92 15.78
C PRO A 104 11.07 25.12 14.27
N ASN A 105 12.01 24.67 13.44
CA ASN A 105 11.88 24.76 11.99
C ASN A 105 10.97 23.64 11.43
N VAL A 106 11.04 22.44 12.00
CA VAL A 106 10.10 21.35 11.68
C VAL A 106 8.67 21.78 12.02
N GLU A 107 8.45 22.32 13.22
CA GLU A 107 7.13 22.80 13.64
C GLU A 107 6.60 23.93 12.74
N ARG A 108 7.49 24.84 12.29
CA ARG A 108 7.12 25.89 11.34
C ARG A 108 6.71 25.29 9.99
N LEU A 109 7.44 24.30 9.47
CA LEU A 109 7.05 23.60 8.25
C LEU A 109 5.71 22.88 8.41
N GLY A 110 5.50 22.18 9.52
CA GLY A 110 4.23 21.52 9.83
C GLY A 110 3.06 22.50 9.90
N SER A 111 3.25 23.68 10.50
CA SER A 111 2.23 24.72 10.54
C SER A 111 1.87 25.24 9.14
N MET A 112 2.88 25.42 8.27
CA MET A 112 2.67 25.83 6.89
C MET A 112 1.95 24.75 6.08
N ALA A 113 2.39 23.49 6.16
CA ALA A 113 1.75 22.35 5.51
C ALA A 113 0.29 22.18 5.97
N THR A 114 0.02 22.34 7.26
CA THR A 114 -1.34 22.34 7.80
C THR A 114 -2.19 23.46 7.19
N SER A 115 -1.63 24.66 7.04
CA SER A 115 -2.33 25.81 6.45
C SER A 115 -2.64 25.58 4.97
N ILE A 116 -1.69 25.01 4.23
CA ILE A 116 -1.85 24.61 2.82
C ILE A 116 -2.93 23.53 2.68
N CYS A 117 -2.90 22.49 3.53
CA CYS A 117 -3.90 21.42 3.54
C CYS A 117 -5.33 21.97 3.73
N LYS A 118 -5.50 22.92 4.67
CA LYS A 118 -6.78 23.61 4.91
C LYS A 118 -7.20 24.49 3.74
N LEU A 119 -6.26 25.27 3.17
CA LEU A 119 -6.52 26.17 2.04
C LEU A 119 -7.00 25.38 0.81
N LEU A 120 -6.37 24.24 0.54
CA LEU A 120 -6.65 23.37 -0.59
C LEU A 120 -7.82 22.40 -0.33
N LYS A 121 -8.40 22.41 0.89
CA LYS A 121 -9.49 21.52 1.31
C LYS A 121 -9.18 20.03 1.09
N ILE A 122 -7.94 19.62 1.34
CA ILE A 122 -7.50 18.22 1.16
C ILE A 122 -8.26 17.31 2.13
N ALA A 123 -8.37 17.73 3.40
CA ALA A 123 -9.09 17.03 4.44
C ALA A 123 -9.68 18.05 5.44
N PRO A 124 -10.57 17.60 6.35
CA PRO A 124 -11.06 18.45 7.42
C PRO A 124 -9.92 19.05 8.27
N PRO A 125 -10.10 20.26 8.84
CA PRO A 125 -9.03 20.98 9.53
C PRO A 125 -8.32 20.21 10.65
N HIS A 126 -9.04 19.36 11.39
CA HIS A 126 -8.45 18.51 12.45
C HIS A 126 -7.62 17.38 11.86
N VAL A 127 -8.09 16.72 10.79
CA VAL A 127 -7.34 15.67 10.08
C VAL A 127 -6.04 16.24 9.50
N CYS A 128 -6.10 17.39 8.81
CA CYS A 128 -4.90 18.07 8.32
C CYS A 128 -3.86 18.30 9.43
N GLN A 129 -4.31 18.78 10.58
CA GLN A 129 -3.42 19.10 11.69
C GLN A 129 -2.80 17.84 12.32
N SER A 130 -3.60 16.80 12.57
CA SER A 130 -3.12 15.58 13.23
C SER A 130 -2.23 14.77 12.31
N ALA A 131 -2.59 14.62 11.03
CA ALA A 131 -1.77 13.90 10.07
C ALA A 131 -0.43 14.60 9.83
N VAL A 132 -0.41 15.91 9.61
CA VAL A 132 0.87 16.62 9.41
C VAL A 132 1.78 16.45 10.62
N ARG A 133 1.26 16.56 11.84
CA ARG A 133 2.03 16.33 13.08
C ARG A 133 2.63 14.92 13.18
N LEU A 134 1.92 13.91 12.66
CA LEU A 134 2.39 12.53 12.68
C LEU A 134 3.52 12.31 11.67
N PHE A 135 3.40 12.91 10.48
CA PHE A 135 4.35 12.70 9.37
C PHE A 135 5.56 13.65 9.37
N GLU A 136 5.45 14.87 9.91
CA GLU A 136 6.42 15.95 9.69
C GLU A 136 7.86 15.58 10.04
N LYS A 137 8.08 14.84 11.13
CA LYS A 137 9.43 14.47 11.58
C LYS A 137 10.10 13.48 10.63
N ASP A 138 9.39 12.41 10.29
CA ASP A 138 9.90 11.37 9.41
C ASP A 138 10.09 11.91 7.98
N MET A 139 9.14 12.71 7.48
CA MET A 139 9.24 13.33 6.15
C MET A 139 10.42 14.29 6.04
N VAL A 140 10.66 15.13 7.06
CA VAL A 140 11.82 16.04 7.06
C VAL A 140 13.14 15.25 7.12
N ASP A 141 13.23 14.19 7.93
CA ASP A 141 14.44 13.35 7.95
C ASP A 141 14.69 12.71 6.57
N VAL A 142 13.64 12.16 5.96
CA VAL A 142 13.74 11.56 4.63
C VAL A 142 14.17 12.57 3.58
N TRP A 143 13.58 13.76 3.55
CA TRP A 143 13.94 14.81 2.58
C TRP A 143 15.37 15.28 2.75
N THR A 144 15.80 15.54 3.99
CA THR A 144 17.18 15.98 4.28
C THR A 144 18.23 14.92 3.93
N ARG A 145 17.84 13.64 3.91
CA ARG A 145 18.70 12.51 3.55
C ARG A 145 18.54 12.02 2.11
N SER A 146 17.67 12.65 1.34
CA SER A 146 17.43 12.34 -0.08
C SER A 146 17.47 13.62 -0.91
N VAL A 147 16.30 14.15 -1.30
CA VAL A 147 16.15 15.28 -2.24
C VAL A 147 16.93 16.52 -1.83
N LEU A 148 17.05 16.81 -0.53
CA LEU A 148 17.77 17.97 -0.01
C LEU A 148 19.21 17.65 0.45
N SER A 149 19.66 16.41 0.28
CA SER A 149 21.06 16.04 0.52
C SER A 149 21.96 16.86 -0.41
N PRO A 150 23.09 17.41 0.07
CA PRO A 150 24.00 18.18 -0.76
C PRO A 150 24.52 17.43 -1.99
N SER A 151 24.69 16.10 -1.93
CA SER A 151 25.13 15.29 -3.07
C SER A 151 24.03 15.15 -4.13
N GLU A 152 22.81 14.87 -3.69
CA GLU A 152 21.65 14.69 -4.57
C GLU A 152 21.27 15.99 -5.25
N ALA A 153 20.96 17.02 -4.45
CA ALA A 153 20.46 18.29 -4.95
C ALA A 153 21.48 18.96 -5.89
N CYS A 154 22.76 19.01 -5.51
CA CYS A 154 23.78 19.61 -6.36
C CYS A 154 24.13 18.74 -7.57
N GLY A 155 24.01 17.42 -7.48
CA GLY A 155 24.12 16.52 -8.63
C GLY A 155 23.03 16.77 -9.67
N LEU A 156 21.79 17.01 -9.21
CA LEU A 156 20.67 17.37 -10.07
C LEU A 156 20.84 18.75 -10.73
N LEU A 157 21.27 19.76 -9.96
CA LEU A 157 21.31 21.15 -10.42
C LEU A 157 22.55 21.48 -11.26
N LEU A 158 23.71 20.94 -10.90
CA LEU A 158 25.01 21.28 -11.49
C LEU A 158 25.68 20.11 -12.20
N GLY A 159 25.00 18.96 -12.28
CA GLY A 159 25.47 17.76 -12.97
C GLY A 159 26.45 16.91 -12.16
N SER A 160 26.93 15.85 -12.81
CA SER A 160 27.73 14.78 -12.20
C SER A 160 29.08 15.23 -11.62
N THR A 161 29.58 16.40 -12.03
CA THR A 161 30.82 16.97 -11.47
C THR A 161 30.64 17.51 -10.05
N CYS A 162 29.40 17.78 -9.62
CA CYS A 162 29.14 18.30 -8.28
C CYS A 162 28.48 17.29 -7.34
N GLY A 163 27.79 16.28 -7.86
CA GLY A 163 27.12 15.26 -7.07
C GLY A 163 26.56 14.14 -7.94
N HIS A 164 25.65 13.35 -7.40
CA HIS A 164 24.98 12.26 -8.10
C HIS A 164 23.52 12.27 -7.68
N TRP A 165 22.60 12.20 -8.63
CA TRP A 165 21.17 12.11 -8.36
C TRP A 165 20.72 10.67 -8.58
N ASP A 166 20.43 9.95 -7.50
CA ASP A 166 20.10 8.51 -7.52
C ASP A 166 18.71 8.17 -6.98
N VAL A 167 17.93 9.18 -6.58
CA VAL A 167 16.54 9.02 -6.11
C VAL A 167 15.71 8.26 -7.15
N PHE A 168 15.22 7.08 -6.76
CA PHE A 168 14.50 6.13 -7.61
C PHE A 168 15.21 5.75 -8.92
N SER A 169 16.55 5.73 -8.91
CA SER A 169 17.35 5.22 -10.02
C SER A 169 17.01 3.76 -10.35
N SER A 170 17.24 3.38 -11.60
CA SER A 170 17.06 1.99 -12.03
C SER A 170 18.17 1.10 -11.47
N TRP A 171 17.79 -0.08 -11.01
CA TRP A 171 18.71 -1.10 -10.50
C TRP A 171 18.25 -2.48 -10.93
N ASN A 172 19.18 -3.43 -10.94
CA ASN A 172 18.93 -4.81 -11.34
C ASN A 172 19.45 -5.79 -10.28
N ILE A 173 18.72 -6.89 -10.12
CA ILE A 173 19.15 -8.04 -9.33
C ILE A 173 20.02 -8.98 -10.16
N SER A 174 20.96 -9.66 -9.51
CA SER A 174 21.76 -10.71 -10.15
C SER A 174 21.11 -12.07 -9.93
N LEU A 175 20.78 -12.77 -11.03
CA LEU A 175 20.37 -14.16 -10.99
C LEU A 175 21.60 -15.09 -10.95
N PRO A 176 21.51 -16.29 -10.37
CA PRO A 176 22.60 -17.26 -10.37
C PRO A 176 22.94 -17.71 -11.80
N ALA A 177 24.17 -18.17 -12.00
CA ALA A 177 24.63 -18.71 -13.28
C ALA A 177 24.01 -20.10 -13.62
N VAL A 178 23.23 -20.68 -12.70
CA VAL A 178 22.52 -21.95 -12.91
C VAL A 178 21.55 -21.79 -14.10
N PRO A 179 21.70 -22.57 -15.18
CA PRO A 179 20.84 -22.48 -16.35
C PRO A 179 19.37 -22.69 -15.98
N LYS A 180 18.48 -21.84 -16.51
CA LYS A 180 17.03 -22.01 -16.35
C LYS A 180 16.61 -23.35 -16.94
N PRO A 181 15.96 -24.25 -16.17
CA PRO A 181 15.47 -25.51 -16.70
C PRO A 181 14.37 -25.26 -17.74
N PRO A 182 14.16 -26.18 -18.72
CA PRO A 182 13.07 -26.05 -19.68
C PRO A 182 11.71 -25.88 -18.97
N PRO A 183 10.85 -24.94 -19.40
CA PRO A 183 9.53 -24.76 -18.83
C PRO A 183 8.73 -26.07 -18.81
N LYS A 184 8.22 -26.46 -17.64
CA LYS A 184 7.44 -27.69 -17.42
C LYS A 184 6.17 -27.33 -16.66
N PRO A 185 5.02 -27.20 -17.34
CA PRO A 185 3.75 -26.98 -16.69
C PRO A 185 3.44 -28.06 -15.63
N PRO A 186 2.80 -27.68 -14.51
CA PRO A 186 2.31 -28.64 -13.53
C PRO A 186 1.42 -29.70 -14.17
N SER A 187 1.65 -30.96 -13.82
CA SER A 187 0.78 -32.06 -14.24
C SER A 187 -0.51 -32.04 -13.40
N PRO A 188 -1.68 -32.36 -13.98
CA PRO A 188 -2.90 -32.54 -13.19
C PRO A 188 -2.69 -33.60 -12.11
N PRO A 189 -3.22 -33.39 -10.88
CA PRO A 189 -3.17 -34.41 -9.84
C PRO A 189 -3.86 -35.70 -10.30
N LEU A 190 -3.34 -36.85 -9.83
CA LEU A 190 -3.98 -38.14 -10.09
C LEU A 190 -5.38 -38.19 -9.44
N PRO A 191 -6.34 -38.93 -10.00
CA PRO A 191 -7.63 -39.14 -9.35
C PRO A 191 -7.45 -39.69 -7.92
N GLY A 192 -8.10 -39.04 -6.95
CA GLY A 192 -7.98 -39.40 -5.53
C GLY A 192 -6.73 -38.88 -4.82
N ALA A 193 -5.89 -38.07 -5.48
CA ALA A 193 -4.77 -37.40 -4.81
C ALA A 193 -5.28 -36.51 -3.65
N PRO A 194 -4.56 -36.44 -2.52
CA PRO A 194 -4.92 -35.57 -1.40
C PRO A 194 -5.04 -34.11 -1.84
N VAL A 195 -6.03 -33.40 -1.30
CA VAL A 195 -6.23 -31.96 -1.50
C VAL A 195 -6.10 -31.26 -0.16
N SER A 196 -5.30 -30.21 -0.13
CA SER A 196 -5.08 -29.36 1.03
C SER A 196 -5.97 -28.13 0.96
N ARG A 197 -6.53 -27.71 2.10
CA ARG A 197 -7.35 -26.50 2.20
C ARG A 197 -6.61 -25.44 3.00
N ILE A 198 -6.42 -24.27 2.39
CA ILE A 198 -5.72 -23.13 2.99
C ILE A 198 -6.72 -21.99 3.16
N LEU A 199 -6.92 -21.54 4.40
CA LEU A 199 -7.65 -20.30 4.65
C LEU A 199 -6.75 -19.11 4.31
N PHE A 200 -7.30 -18.11 3.66
CA PHE A 200 -6.60 -16.87 3.33
C PHE A 200 -7.35 -15.68 3.92
N LEU A 201 -6.69 -15.00 4.86
CA LEU A 201 -7.17 -13.81 5.53
C LEU A 201 -6.33 -12.62 5.07
N THR A 202 -6.97 -11.48 4.80
CA THR A 202 -6.25 -10.27 4.39
C THR A 202 -7.11 -9.05 4.70
N ASP A 203 -6.46 -7.91 4.97
CA ASP A 203 -7.11 -6.60 5.07
C ASP A 203 -8.28 -6.63 6.06
N LEU A 204 -7.98 -6.99 7.30
CA LEU A 204 -8.96 -7.11 8.38
C LEU A 204 -9.45 -5.75 8.85
N HIS A 205 -8.55 -4.77 8.89
CA HIS A 205 -8.79 -3.39 9.32
C HIS A 205 -9.77 -3.28 10.48
N TRP A 206 -9.31 -3.70 11.65
CA TRP A 206 -10.06 -3.56 12.88
C TRP A 206 -10.07 -2.10 13.32
N ASP A 207 -11.27 -1.49 13.30
CA ASP A 207 -11.52 -0.21 13.95
C ASP A 207 -12.00 -0.42 15.38
N HIS A 208 -11.11 -0.11 16.33
CA HIS A 208 -11.42 -0.12 17.76
C HIS A 208 -12.55 0.86 18.12
N ASP A 209 -12.67 1.98 17.39
CA ASP A 209 -13.61 3.06 17.66
C ASP A 209 -14.90 2.97 16.85
N TYR A 210 -15.09 1.90 16.08
CA TYR A 210 -16.33 1.67 15.33
C TYR A 210 -17.55 1.77 16.25
N LEU A 211 -18.55 2.55 15.84
CA LEU A 211 -19.74 2.81 16.63
C LEU A 211 -20.99 2.80 15.76
N GLU A 212 -21.87 1.83 16.02
CA GLU A 212 -23.19 1.72 15.38
C GLU A 212 -23.99 3.03 15.53
N GLY A 213 -24.75 3.38 14.49
CA GLY A 213 -25.62 4.54 14.48
C GLY A 213 -24.93 5.87 14.17
N THR A 214 -23.59 5.91 14.11
CA THR A 214 -22.85 7.12 13.70
C THR A 214 -22.95 7.37 12.20
N ASP A 215 -22.59 8.58 11.74
CA ASP A 215 -22.68 8.94 10.33
C ASP A 215 -21.69 8.12 9.47
N PRO A 216 -22.16 7.30 8.53
CA PRO A 216 -21.28 6.58 7.61
C PRO A 216 -20.74 7.47 6.48
N ASN A 217 -21.30 8.66 6.28
CA ASN A 217 -20.92 9.59 5.21
C ASN A 217 -20.30 10.90 5.77
N CYS A 218 -19.63 10.79 6.91
CA CYS A 218 -18.94 11.90 7.55
C CYS A 218 -17.87 12.53 6.63
N VAL A 219 -17.38 13.72 7.00
CA VAL A 219 -16.39 14.47 6.21
C VAL A 219 -14.96 13.89 6.30
N ASP A 220 -14.68 13.05 7.30
CA ASP A 220 -13.36 12.46 7.53
C ASP A 220 -13.07 11.31 6.56
N PRO A 221 -11.79 10.92 6.38
CA PRO A 221 -11.41 9.81 5.49
C PRO A 221 -11.96 8.43 5.92
N LEU A 222 -12.19 8.25 7.23
CA LEU A 222 -12.80 7.06 7.82
C LEU A 222 -13.98 7.47 8.72
N CYS A 223 -15.14 6.84 8.51
CA CYS A 223 -16.40 7.13 9.20
C CYS A 223 -16.89 5.95 10.05
N CYS A 224 -18.18 5.95 10.43
CA CYS A 224 -18.80 4.90 11.26
C CYS A 224 -18.16 4.70 12.64
N ARG A 225 -17.52 5.75 13.19
CA ARG A 225 -16.72 5.65 14.40
C ARG A 225 -16.99 6.78 15.37
N ARG A 226 -16.46 6.65 16.59
CA ARG A 226 -16.45 7.76 17.55
C ARG A 226 -15.75 8.97 16.92
N GLY A 227 -16.46 10.09 16.86
CA GLY A 227 -16.00 11.33 16.22
C GLY A 227 -16.67 11.64 14.88
N SER A 228 -17.29 10.65 14.21
CA SER A 228 -17.97 10.86 12.91
C SER A 228 -19.27 11.67 13.01
N GLY A 229 -19.81 11.84 14.21
CA GLY A 229 -21.09 12.53 14.43
C GLY A 229 -22.30 11.61 14.18
N GLN A 230 -23.47 12.23 14.12
CA GLN A 230 -24.75 11.57 13.83
C GLN A 230 -25.16 11.81 12.38
N PRO A 231 -25.75 10.83 11.69
CA PRO A 231 -26.25 11.02 10.34
C PRO A 231 -27.40 12.05 10.32
N PRO A 232 -27.70 12.66 9.17
CA PRO A 232 -28.95 13.40 8.98
C PRO A 232 -30.16 12.51 9.27
N THR A 233 -31.25 13.09 9.80
CA THR A 233 -32.47 12.33 10.20
C THR A 233 -33.12 11.55 9.06
N SER A 234 -32.82 11.87 7.80
CA SER A 234 -33.31 11.19 6.60
C SER A 234 -32.49 9.97 6.17
N LYS A 235 -31.36 9.68 6.83
CA LYS A 235 -30.47 8.57 6.49
C LYS A 235 -30.23 7.66 7.70
N PRO A 236 -30.09 6.34 7.50
CA PRO A 236 -29.68 5.44 8.58
C PRO A 236 -28.24 5.75 9.01
N GLY A 237 -27.94 5.46 10.28
CA GLY A 237 -26.56 5.43 10.77
C GLY A 237 -25.87 4.12 10.45
N ALA A 238 -24.58 4.04 10.76
CA ALA A 238 -23.75 2.86 10.53
C ALA A 238 -24.37 1.59 11.13
N GLY A 239 -24.46 0.53 10.31
CA GLY A 239 -24.95 -0.78 10.74
C GLY A 239 -24.14 -1.43 11.87
N TYR A 240 -24.72 -2.43 12.54
CA TYR A 240 -24.08 -3.11 13.67
C TYR A 240 -22.84 -3.91 13.25
N TRP A 241 -22.88 -4.61 12.10
CA TRP A 241 -21.80 -5.49 11.64
C TRP A 241 -20.77 -4.81 10.72
N GLY A 242 -20.97 -3.55 10.37
CA GLY A 242 -20.25 -2.85 9.30
C GLY A 242 -21.22 -2.09 8.42
N GLU A 243 -20.71 -1.29 7.50
CA GLU A 243 -21.52 -0.44 6.62
C GLU A 243 -20.92 -0.33 5.21
N TYR A 244 -21.77 -0.20 4.19
CA TYR A 244 -21.34 0.04 2.81
C TYR A 244 -20.91 1.51 2.61
N SER A 245 -19.78 1.88 3.19
CA SER A 245 -19.18 3.21 3.05
C SER A 245 -17.66 3.15 3.26
N LYS A 246 -17.01 4.30 3.41
CA LYS A 246 -15.62 4.46 3.88
C LYS A 246 -15.53 4.21 5.39
N CYS A 247 -15.81 2.96 5.75
CA CYS A 247 -15.84 2.47 7.12
C CYS A 247 -15.09 1.14 7.22
N ASP A 248 -14.51 0.89 8.38
CA ASP A 248 -13.80 -0.34 8.73
C ASP A 248 -14.63 -1.20 9.69
N LEU A 249 -14.07 -2.33 10.16
CA LEU A 249 -14.85 -3.32 10.90
C LEU A 249 -14.77 -3.18 12.43
N PRO A 250 -15.89 -3.39 13.15
CA PRO A 250 -15.83 -3.63 14.57
C PRO A 250 -15.31 -5.05 14.86
N LEU A 251 -14.68 -5.24 16.03
CA LEU A 251 -14.09 -6.53 16.45
C LEU A 251 -15.08 -7.71 16.36
N ARG A 252 -16.36 -7.47 16.68
CA ARG A 252 -17.43 -8.47 16.65
C ARG A 252 -17.65 -9.09 15.27
N THR A 253 -17.42 -8.35 14.17
CA THR A 253 -17.56 -8.88 12.82
C THR A 253 -16.41 -9.83 12.49
N LEU A 254 -15.19 -9.51 12.94
CA LEU A 254 -14.04 -10.41 12.83
C LEU A 254 -14.23 -11.67 13.70
N GLU A 255 -14.78 -11.53 14.91
CA GLU A 255 -15.13 -12.70 15.74
C GLU A 255 -16.23 -13.56 15.10
N SER A 256 -17.24 -12.93 14.47
CA SER A 256 -18.26 -13.63 13.69
C SER A 256 -17.65 -14.38 12.51
N MET A 257 -16.72 -13.76 11.78
CA MET A 257 -16.01 -14.39 10.67
C MET A 257 -15.30 -15.67 11.10
N LEU A 258 -14.48 -15.56 12.17
CA LEU A 258 -13.65 -16.66 12.64
C LEU A 258 -14.48 -17.78 13.29
N SER A 259 -15.58 -17.45 13.97
CA SER A 259 -16.51 -18.45 14.51
C SER A 259 -17.31 -19.19 13.42
N GLY A 260 -17.55 -18.54 12.28
CA GLY A 260 -18.25 -19.10 11.12
C GLY A 260 -17.41 -20.02 10.21
N LEU A 261 -16.12 -20.24 10.51
CA LEU A 261 -15.21 -21.00 9.64
C LEU A 261 -15.51 -22.50 9.53
N GLY A 262 -16.32 -23.05 10.44
CA GLY A 262 -16.56 -24.51 10.55
C GLY A 262 -17.04 -25.16 9.24
N ALA A 263 -17.91 -24.50 8.49
CA ALA A 263 -18.44 -25.02 7.21
C ALA A 263 -17.43 -24.89 6.04
N ALA A 264 -16.42 -24.03 6.17
CA ALA A 264 -15.40 -23.79 5.15
C ALA A 264 -14.14 -24.66 5.35
N GLY A 265 -13.90 -25.08 6.59
CA GLY A 265 -12.78 -25.96 6.98
C GLY A 265 -13.06 -27.47 6.78
N PRO A 266 -12.19 -28.34 7.34
CA PRO A 266 -10.97 -28.01 8.08
C PRO A 266 -9.88 -27.41 7.19
N PHE A 267 -8.87 -26.77 7.80
CA PHE A 267 -7.72 -26.17 7.11
C PHE A 267 -6.42 -26.79 7.59
N ASP A 268 -5.46 -26.97 6.68
CA ASP A 268 -4.12 -27.46 7.02
C ASP A 268 -3.22 -26.33 7.52
N MET A 269 -3.43 -25.12 6.99
CA MET A 269 -2.71 -23.90 7.35
C MET A 269 -3.51 -22.66 6.95
N VAL A 270 -3.08 -21.50 7.44
CA VAL A 270 -3.68 -20.20 7.12
C VAL A 270 -2.59 -19.25 6.60
N TYR A 271 -2.88 -18.53 5.54
CA TYR A 271 -2.09 -17.38 5.10
C TYR A 271 -2.80 -16.10 5.53
N TRP A 272 -2.06 -15.18 6.15
CA TRP A 272 -2.63 -13.93 6.67
C TRP A 272 -1.82 -12.70 6.23
N THR A 273 -2.24 -12.02 5.16
CA THR A 273 -1.38 -11.06 4.46
C THR A 273 -1.45 -9.62 4.97
N GLY A 274 -1.60 -9.42 6.28
CA GLY A 274 -1.44 -8.10 6.91
C GLY A 274 -2.70 -7.22 6.87
N ASP A 275 -2.47 -5.93 7.10
CA ASP A 275 -3.48 -4.86 7.24
C ASP A 275 -4.51 -5.14 8.34
N ILE A 276 -3.99 -5.10 9.57
CA ILE A 276 -4.70 -5.30 10.82
C ILE A 276 -5.34 -3.99 11.30
N PRO A 277 -4.62 -2.85 11.38
CA PRO A 277 -5.19 -1.59 11.89
C PRO A 277 -6.11 -0.91 10.86
N ALA A 278 -7.05 -0.10 11.33
CA ALA A 278 -7.97 0.67 10.49
C ALA A 278 -7.32 1.82 9.69
N HIS A 279 -8.12 2.54 8.91
CA HIS A 279 -7.72 3.69 8.09
C HIS A 279 -7.76 5.05 8.85
N ASP A 280 -7.71 5.06 10.19
CA ASP A 280 -7.60 6.29 11.01
C ASP A 280 -6.18 6.84 11.13
N VAL A 281 -5.49 6.83 9.99
CA VAL A 281 -4.05 7.08 9.87
C VAL A 281 -3.60 8.45 10.37
N TRP A 282 -4.52 9.40 10.54
CA TRP A 282 -4.21 10.73 11.07
C TRP A 282 -4.03 10.75 12.60
N GLN A 283 -4.38 9.68 13.31
CA GLN A 283 -4.37 9.65 14.78
C GLN A 283 -3.88 8.34 15.40
N GLN A 284 -3.07 7.57 14.67
CA GLN A 284 -2.52 6.30 15.15
C GLN A 284 -1.22 6.47 15.93
N SER A 285 -1.16 5.89 17.13
CA SER A 285 0.08 5.76 17.90
C SER A 285 0.67 4.36 17.78
N ARG A 286 1.98 4.19 18.05
CA ARG A 286 2.61 2.84 18.08
C ARG A 286 1.89 1.90 19.04
N LYS A 287 1.36 2.43 20.14
CA LYS A 287 0.61 1.63 21.13
C LYS A 287 -0.69 1.09 20.54
N ASP A 288 -1.36 1.86 19.69
CA ASP A 288 -2.60 1.42 19.05
C ASP A 288 -2.31 0.37 17.96
N GLN A 289 -1.25 0.55 17.18
CA GLN A 289 -0.78 -0.47 16.22
C GLN A 289 -0.45 -1.80 16.91
N LEU A 290 0.31 -1.75 18.01
CA LEU A 290 0.65 -2.95 18.78
C LEU A 290 -0.58 -3.59 19.45
N ARG A 291 -1.56 -2.79 19.88
CA ARG A 291 -2.84 -3.30 20.39
C ARG A 291 -3.60 -4.04 19.30
N ALA A 292 -3.68 -3.49 18.09
CA ALA A 292 -4.31 -4.14 16.95
C ALA A 292 -3.62 -5.48 16.64
N LEU A 293 -2.29 -5.46 16.52
CA LEU A 293 -1.48 -6.65 16.29
C LEU A 293 -1.75 -7.75 17.31
N SER A 294 -1.66 -7.45 18.62
CA SER A 294 -1.85 -8.47 19.66
C SER A 294 -3.29 -8.97 19.71
N THR A 295 -4.27 -8.06 19.66
CA THR A 295 -5.69 -8.38 19.82
C THR A 295 -6.18 -9.30 18.70
N ILE A 296 -5.86 -8.95 17.46
CA ILE A 296 -6.30 -9.74 16.31
C ILE A 296 -5.51 -11.04 16.19
N THR A 297 -4.21 -11.04 16.48
CA THR A 297 -3.45 -12.30 16.53
C THR A 297 -4.04 -13.27 17.57
N ASP A 298 -4.37 -12.77 18.76
CA ASP A 298 -4.97 -13.59 19.82
C ASP A 298 -6.34 -14.11 19.44
N LEU A 299 -7.17 -13.29 18.78
CA LEU A 299 -8.48 -13.69 18.28
C LEU A 299 -8.35 -14.79 17.21
N VAL A 300 -7.46 -14.60 16.22
CA VAL A 300 -7.19 -15.58 15.17
C VAL A 300 -6.70 -16.90 15.78
N ARG A 301 -5.75 -16.84 16.71
CA ARG A 301 -5.22 -18.03 17.41
C ARG A 301 -6.30 -18.76 18.23
N LYS A 302 -7.19 -18.02 18.90
CA LYS A 302 -8.30 -18.57 19.68
C LYS A 302 -9.21 -19.47 18.83
N PHE A 303 -9.56 -19.05 17.62
CA PHE A 303 -10.50 -19.79 16.76
C PHE A 303 -9.84 -20.84 15.88
N LEU A 304 -8.59 -20.64 15.45
CA LEU A 304 -7.87 -21.61 14.62
C LEU A 304 -7.17 -22.71 15.43
N GLY A 305 -6.95 -22.48 16.73
CA GLY A 305 -6.36 -23.46 17.63
C GLY A 305 -4.96 -23.89 17.16
N PRO A 306 -4.74 -25.20 16.89
CA PRO A 306 -3.43 -25.72 16.51
C PRO A 306 -3.05 -25.46 15.04
N VAL A 307 -3.97 -25.00 14.19
CA VAL A 307 -3.68 -24.76 12.78
C VAL A 307 -2.63 -23.63 12.66
N PRO A 308 -1.50 -23.85 11.97
CA PRO A 308 -0.47 -22.84 11.84
C PRO A 308 -0.93 -21.67 10.95
N VAL A 309 -0.60 -20.45 11.38
CA VAL A 309 -0.91 -19.22 10.64
C VAL A 309 0.39 -18.57 10.22
N TYR A 310 0.53 -18.30 8.93
CA TYR A 310 1.71 -17.70 8.34
C TYR A 310 1.39 -16.29 7.84
N PRO A 311 1.73 -15.26 8.64
CA PRO A 311 1.39 -13.88 8.29
C PRO A 311 2.40 -13.23 7.33
N ALA A 312 1.97 -12.19 6.63
CA ALA A 312 2.82 -11.21 5.95
C ALA A 312 2.55 -9.81 6.51
N VAL A 313 3.48 -8.88 6.28
CA VAL A 313 3.37 -7.49 6.74
C VAL A 313 2.69 -6.66 5.66
N GLY A 314 1.58 -6.02 5.99
CA GLY A 314 0.88 -5.03 5.19
C GLY A 314 1.32 -3.60 5.49
N ASN A 315 0.69 -2.63 4.84
CA ASN A 315 1.15 -1.24 4.84
C ASN A 315 0.54 -0.39 5.96
N HIS A 316 -0.54 -0.88 6.59
CA HIS A 316 -1.16 -0.25 7.76
C HIS A 316 -0.56 -0.68 9.11
N GLU A 317 0.35 -1.67 9.16
CA GLU A 317 0.93 -2.12 10.44
C GLU A 317 1.80 -1.06 11.15
N SER A 318 2.43 -0.16 10.40
CA SER A 318 3.31 0.89 10.95
C SER A 318 2.55 2.20 11.19
N THR A 319 3.17 3.11 11.94
CA THR A 319 2.72 4.49 12.07
C THR A 319 3.92 5.43 11.97
N PRO A 320 3.89 6.46 11.11
CA PRO A 320 2.81 6.78 10.15
C PRO A 320 2.53 5.66 9.14
N VAL A 321 1.33 5.62 8.54
CA VAL A 321 1.00 4.60 7.51
C VAL A 321 2.05 4.61 6.40
N ASN A 322 2.36 3.44 5.84
CA ASN A 322 3.43 3.23 4.85
C ASN A 322 4.86 3.52 5.33
N SER A 323 5.08 3.95 6.58
CA SER A 323 6.41 4.25 7.12
C SER A 323 7.17 2.96 7.48
N PHE A 324 7.89 2.41 6.50
CA PHE A 324 8.75 1.23 6.67
C PHE A 324 10.21 1.53 6.32
N PRO A 325 10.94 2.24 7.21
CA PRO A 325 12.36 2.51 7.04
C PRO A 325 13.15 1.20 6.85
N PRO A 326 13.98 1.08 5.79
CA PRO A 326 14.80 -0.11 5.59
C PRO A 326 15.85 -0.31 6.70
N PRO A 327 16.47 -1.50 6.83
CA PRO A 327 17.33 -1.85 7.96
C PRO A 327 18.59 -0.98 8.15
N PHE A 328 18.98 -0.18 7.15
CA PHE A 328 20.06 0.79 7.29
C PHE A 328 19.66 2.00 8.16
N ILE A 329 18.37 2.22 8.36
CA ILE A 329 17.83 3.18 9.33
C ILE A 329 17.83 2.53 10.72
N ARG A 330 18.50 3.15 11.69
CA ARG A 330 18.68 2.62 13.05
C ARG A 330 18.01 3.50 14.08
N GLY A 331 17.95 3.02 15.33
CA GLY A 331 17.40 3.76 16.46
C GLY A 331 15.88 3.80 16.46
N ASN A 332 15.32 4.78 17.18
CA ASN A 332 13.88 4.82 17.47
C ASN A 332 13.00 5.03 16.23
N GLN A 333 13.53 5.62 15.16
CA GLN A 333 12.82 5.84 13.89
C GLN A 333 12.74 4.58 13.02
N SER A 334 13.49 3.52 13.33
CA SER A 334 13.40 2.24 12.62
C SER A 334 12.09 1.49 12.94
N SER A 335 11.71 0.52 12.09
CA SER A 335 10.57 -0.37 12.33
C SER A 335 10.85 -1.48 13.36
N ASN A 336 11.96 -1.44 14.09
CA ASN A 336 12.32 -2.50 15.05
C ASN A 336 11.26 -2.71 16.15
N TRP A 337 10.59 -1.64 16.59
CA TRP A 337 9.51 -1.73 17.58
C TRP A 337 8.35 -2.63 17.10
N LEU A 338 8.08 -2.62 15.80
CA LEU A 338 7.01 -3.38 15.16
C LEU A 338 7.46 -4.81 14.90
N TYR A 339 8.61 -4.99 14.26
CA TYR A 339 9.11 -6.33 13.88
C TYR A 339 9.46 -7.19 15.09
N GLU A 340 9.98 -6.60 16.18
CA GLU A 340 10.22 -7.34 17.42
C GLU A 340 8.89 -7.77 18.07
N ALA A 341 7.88 -6.89 18.07
CA ALA A 341 6.56 -7.25 18.60
C ALA A 341 5.88 -8.34 17.76
N MET A 342 5.99 -8.27 16.42
CA MET A 342 5.53 -9.33 15.52
C MET A 342 6.24 -10.65 15.82
N ALA A 343 7.56 -10.64 15.98
CA ALA A 343 8.33 -11.85 16.28
C ALA A 343 7.96 -12.47 17.63
N GLN A 344 7.56 -11.67 18.62
CA GLN A 344 7.05 -12.17 19.90
C GLN A 344 5.64 -12.74 19.77
N THR A 345 4.75 -11.99 19.12
CA THR A 345 3.33 -12.32 18.96
C THR A 345 3.12 -13.54 18.06
N TRP A 346 3.90 -13.68 16.98
CA TRP A 346 3.83 -14.78 16.01
C TRP A 346 4.78 -15.95 16.30
N LYS A 347 5.54 -15.88 17.40
CA LYS A 347 6.43 -16.96 17.86
C LYS A 347 5.78 -18.37 17.87
N PRO A 348 4.49 -18.54 18.23
CA PRO A 348 3.88 -19.87 18.23
C PRO A 348 3.76 -20.54 16.86
N TRP A 349 3.80 -19.76 15.77
CA TRP A 349 3.62 -20.28 14.41
C TRP A 349 4.92 -20.37 13.60
N LEU A 350 5.93 -19.59 13.98
CA LEU A 350 7.13 -19.41 13.17
C LEU A 350 8.37 -20.04 13.84
N PRO A 351 9.20 -20.78 13.07
CA PRO A 351 10.45 -21.32 13.58
C PRO A 351 11.47 -20.22 13.85
N ALA A 352 12.53 -20.55 14.62
CA ALA A 352 13.55 -19.58 15.04
C ALA A 352 14.24 -18.86 13.87
N GLU A 353 14.53 -19.56 12.78
CA GLU A 353 15.13 -18.98 11.56
C GLU A 353 14.20 -17.93 10.93
N ALA A 354 12.91 -18.23 10.81
CA ALA A 354 11.92 -17.29 10.28
C ALA A 354 11.79 -16.05 11.18
N LEU A 355 11.81 -16.24 12.50
CA LEU A 355 11.78 -15.13 13.47
C LEU A 355 13.03 -14.24 13.40
N HIS A 356 14.16 -14.74 12.88
CA HIS A 356 15.38 -13.94 12.74
C HIS A 356 15.28 -12.93 11.58
N THR A 357 14.86 -13.39 10.40
CA THR A 357 14.67 -12.49 9.25
C THR A 357 13.46 -11.58 9.45
N LEU A 358 12.41 -12.06 10.13
CA LEU A 358 11.24 -11.24 10.50
C LEU A 358 11.67 -10.01 11.31
N ARG A 359 12.51 -10.16 12.34
CA ARG A 359 13.04 -9.03 13.12
C ARG A 359 13.87 -8.05 12.30
N THR A 360 14.56 -8.57 11.28
CA THR A 360 15.49 -7.77 10.47
C THR A 360 14.76 -6.91 9.44
N GLY A 361 13.77 -7.47 8.74
CA GLY A 361 13.14 -6.80 7.60
C GLY A 361 11.65 -7.11 7.41
N GLY A 362 10.99 -7.80 8.33
CA GLY A 362 9.57 -8.10 8.19
C GLY A 362 9.23 -9.23 7.20
N PHE A 363 10.22 -9.99 6.74
CA PHE A 363 10.05 -11.10 5.78
C PHE A 363 10.69 -12.39 6.30
N TYR A 364 10.23 -13.55 5.82
CA TYR A 364 10.76 -14.84 6.25
C TYR A 364 10.44 -15.99 5.29
N ALA A 365 11.13 -17.11 5.44
CA ALA A 365 10.81 -18.36 4.78
C ALA A 365 10.75 -19.52 5.78
N LEU A 366 9.94 -20.52 5.49
CA LEU A 366 9.83 -21.77 6.25
C LEU A 366 9.30 -22.90 5.36
N SER A 367 9.33 -24.14 5.84
CA SER A 367 8.79 -25.29 5.12
C SER A 367 7.52 -25.79 5.83
N PRO A 368 6.30 -25.44 5.36
CA PRO A 368 5.07 -25.83 6.05
C PRO A 368 4.81 -27.35 5.98
N ARG A 369 5.36 -28.03 4.96
CA ARG A 369 5.32 -29.47 4.77
C ARG A 369 6.47 -29.93 3.85
N PRO A 370 6.82 -31.22 3.80
CA PRO A 370 7.86 -31.72 2.89
C PRO A 370 7.56 -31.37 1.43
N GLY A 371 8.58 -30.95 0.67
CA GLY A 371 8.45 -30.59 -0.74
C GLY A 371 7.86 -29.20 -1.01
N LEU A 372 7.48 -28.44 0.04
CA LEU A 372 6.95 -27.09 -0.08
C LEU A 372 7.75 -26.11 0.79
N ARG A 373 8.16 -25.00 0.20
CA ARG A 373 8.71 -23.82 0.85
C ARG A 373 7.66 -22.70 0.80
N LEU A 374 7.42 -22.04 1.93
CA LEU A 374 6.63 -20.82 2.02
C LEU A 374 7.57 -19.63 2.20
N ILE A 375 7.36 -18.59 1.43
CA ILE A 375 8.10 -17.32 1.50
C ILE A 375 7.10 -16.20 1.74
N SER A 376 7.25 -15.50 2.87
CA SER A 376 6.48 -14.30 3.22
C SER A 376 7.32 -13.06 2.98
N LEU A 377 6.90 -12.22 2.04
CA LEU A 377 7.59 -10.99 1.64
C LEU A 377 7.01 -9.77 2.34
N ASN A 378 7.89 -8.84 2.71
CA ASN A 378 7.51 -7.49 3.12
C ASN A 378 7.42 -6.58 1.89
N MET A 379 6.21 -6.43 1.37
CA MET A 379 5.96 -5.68 0.14
C MET A 379 6.07 -4.16 0.34
N ASN A 380 6.18 -3.67 1.57
CA ASN A 380 6.41 -2.24 1.85
C ASN A 380 7.74 -1.73 1.29
N PHE A 381 8.72 -2.63 1.07
CA PHE A 381 9.98 -2.29 0.40
C PHE A 381 9.86 -2.12 -1.12
N CYS A 382 8.69 -2.43 -1.69
CA CYS A 382 8.36 -2.13 -3.08
C CYS A 382 7.37 -0.96 -3.22
N SER A 383 6.72 -0.55 -2.12
CA SER A 383 5.61 0.41 -2.14
C SER A 383 6.04 1.78 -2.68
N ARG A 384 5.17 2.41 -3.47
CA ARG A 384 5.34 3.80 -3.90
C ARG A 384 5.09 4.80 -2.77
N GLU A 385 4.39 4.37 -1.73
CA GLU A 385 3.95 5.19 -0.61
C GLU A 385 4.92 5.15 0.56
N ASN A 386 5.86 4.20 0.54
CA ASN A 386 6.95 4.16 1.51
C ASN A 386 7.99 5.24 1.17
N PHE A 387 7.77 6.43 1.73
CA PHE A 387 8.59 7.60 1.49
C PHE A 387 10.06 7.42 1.90
N TRP A 388 10.40 6.48 2.80
CA TRP A 388 11.79 6.17 3.16
C TRP A 388 12.63 5.67 1.98
N LEU A 389 11.99 5.13 0.94
CA LEU A 389 12.67 4.65 -0.26
C LEU A 389 13.23 5.78 -1.13
N LEU A 390 12.89 7.05 -0.85
CA LEU A 390 13.55 8.22 -1.45
C LEU A 390 15.04 8.26 -1.10
N ILE A 391 15.44 7.75 0.07
CA ILE A 391 16.85 7.71 0.49
C ILE A 391 17.61 6.67 -0.32
N ASN A 392 17.06 5.47 -0.45
CA ASN A 392 17.59 4.43 -1.30
C ASN A 392 16.49 3.39 -1.59
N SER A 393 16.18 3.22 -2.88
CA SER A 393 15.16 2.27 -3.36
C SER A 393 15.75 0.99 -3.95
N THR A 394 17.07 0.83 -3.91
CA THR A 394 17.79 -0.33 -4.43
C THR A 394 17.67 -1.50 -3.48
N ASP A 395 16.94 -2.53 -3.91
CA ASP A 395 16.63 -3.76 -3.16
C ASP A 395 16.63 -3.58 -1.63
N PRO A 396 15.68 -2.82 -1.06
CA PRO A 396 15.71 -2.51 0.37
C PRO A 396 15.69 -3.79 1.21
N ALA A 397 16.55 -3.82 2.22
CA ALA A 397 16.85 -5.01 3.04
C ALA A 397 17.48 -6.21 2.29
N GLY A 398 17.89 -6.05 1.02
CA GLY A 398 18.40 -7.15 0.20
C GLY A 398 17.35 -8.24 -0.05
N GLN A 399 16.06 -7.88 0.00
CA GLN A 399 14.95 -8.83 0.02
C GLN A 399 14.83 -9.62 -1.28
N LEU A 400 15.00 -8.99 -2.46
CA LEU A 400 14.96 -9.70 -3.73
C LEU A 400 16.20 -10.58 -3.90
N GLN A 401 17.38 -10.15 -3.45
CA GLN A 401 18.58 -11.00 -3.48
C GLN A 401 18.43 -12.22 -2.58
N TRP A 402 17.85 -12.05 -1.40
CA TRP A 402 17.49 -13.15 -0.50
C TRP A 402 16.45 -14.09 -1.13
N LEU A 403 15.39 -13.55 -1.74
CA LEU A 403 14.37 -14.32 -2.45
C LEU A 403 14.99 -15.20 -3.56
N VAL A 404 15.89 -14.63 -4.35
CA VAL A 404 16.63 -15.37 -5.39
C VAL A 404 17.40 -16.55 -4.80
N GLY A 405 18.01 -16.37 -3.62
CA GLY A 405 18.71 -17.43 -2.90
C GLY A 405 17.78 -18.55 -2.44
N GLU A 406 16.65 -18.21 -1.81
CA GLU A 406 15.64 -19.19 -1.37
C GLU A 406 15.04 -19.97 -2.55
N LEU A 407 14.74 -19.29 -3.66
CA LEU A 407 14.18 -19.92 -4.87
C LEU A 407 15.19 -20.83 -5.56
N GLN A 408 16.47 -20.42 -5.66
CA GLN A 408 17.51 -21.30 -6.21
C GLN A 408 17.68 -22.54 -5.33
N ALA A 409 17.75 -22.36 -4.02
CA ALA A 409 17.89 -23.47 -3.09
C ALA A 409 16.68 -24.44 -3.14
N ALA A 410 15.47 -23.92 -3.37
CA ALA A 410 14.29 -24.74 -3.60
C ALA A 410 14.35 -25.49 -4.95
N GLU A 411 14.78 -24.83 -6.03
CA GLU A 411 15.01 -25.46 -7.34
C GLU A 411 16.02 -26.62 -7.23
N ASP A 412 17.14 -26.41 -6.52
CA ASP A 412 18.17 -27.42 -6.31
C ASP A 412 17.67 -28.65 -5.53
N ARG A 413 16.72 -28.45 -4.60
CA ARG A 413 16.07 -29.53 -3.83
C ARG A 413 14.88 -30.16 -4.54
N GLY A 414 14.41 -29.56 -5.63
CA GLY A 414 13.15 -29.95 -6.29
C GLY A 414 11.89 -29.60 -5.49
N ASP A 415 12.01 -28.72 -4.48
CA ASP A 415 10.88 -28.21 -3.72
C ASP A 415 10.02 -27.27 -4.59
N LYS A 416 8.76 -27.11 -4.23
CA LYS A 416 7.89 -26.05 -4.74
C LYS A 416 7.84 -24.88 -3.78
N VAL A 417 7.48 -23.71 -4.29
CA VAL A 417 7.41 -22.48 -3.50
C VAL A 417 6.03 -21.84 -3.60
N HIS A 418 5.48 -21.47 -2.43
CA HIS A 418 4.41 -20.49 -2.30
C HIS A 418 5.01 -19.14 -1.88
N ILE A 419 4.59 -18.07 -2.54
CA ILE A 419 4.88 -16.70 -2.10
C ILE A 419 3.61 -16.08 -1.54
N ILE A 420 3.71 -15.49 -0.35
CA ILE A 420 2.68 -14.61 0.22
C ILE A 420 3.26 -13.22 0.44
N GLY A 421 2.44 -12.20 0.25
CA GLY A 421 2.78 -10.81 0.51
C GLY A 421 1.53 -9.96 0.57
N HIS A 422 1.67 -8.67 0.88
CA HIS A 422 0.52 -7.77 0.98
C HIS A 422 0.23 -7.06 -0.36
N ILE A 423 1.01 -6.03 -0.70
CA ILE A 423 0.87 -5.25 -1.94
C ILE A 423 1.22 -6.13 -3.15
N PRO A 424 0.37 -6.21 -4.18
CA PRO A 424 0.64 -7.02 -5.36
C PRO A 424 1.78 -6.44 -6.21
N PRO A 425 2.58 -7.30 -6.91
CA PRO A 425 3.76 -6.87 -7.67
C PRO A 425 3.49 -5.83 -8.77
N GLY A 426 2.31 -5.82 -9.39
CA GLY A 426 1.92 -4.80 -10.38
C GLY A 426 1.81 -3.39 -9.81
N HIS A 427 1.64 -3.24 -8.49
CA HIS A 427 1.48 -1.96 -7.80
C HIS A 427 2.82 -1.39 -7.27
N CYS A 428 3.87 -2.21 -7.23
CA CYS A 428 5.20 -1.82 -6.76
C CYS A 428 5.87 -0.72 -7.63
N LEU A 429 6.93 -0.11 -7.07
CA LEU A 429 7.92 0.71 -7.77
C LEU A 429 8.47 -0.03 -9.00
N LYS A 430 8.73 0.72 -10.08
CA LYS A 430 9.11 0.16 -11.38
C LYS A 430 10.28 -0.82 -11.30
N SER A 431 11.43 -0.39 -10.79
CA SER A 431 12.63 -1.24 -10.71
C SER A 431 12.37 -2.51 -9.89
N TRP A 432 11.69 -2.39 -8.75
CA TRP A 432 11.39 -3.55 -7.89
C TRP A 432 10.45 -4.53 -8.60
N SER A 433 9.34 -4.03 -9.17
CA SER A 433 8.35 -4.84 -9.91
C SER A 433 8.98 -5.57 -11.09
N TRP A 434 9.85 -4.90 -11.84
CA TRP A 434 10.55 -5.49 -12.99
C TRP A 434 11.52 -6.60 -12.57
N ASN A 435 12.29 -6.40 -11.50
CA ASN A 435 13.17 -7.43 -10.96
C ASN A 435 12.38 -8.62 -10.41
N TYR A 436 11.29 -8.38 -9.68
CA TYR A 436 10.39 -9.44 -9.22
C TYR A 436 9.81 -10.24 -10.39
N TYR A 437 9.33 -9.57 -11.44
CA TYR A 437 8.79 -10.21 -12.64
C TYR A 437 9.83 -11.12 -13.33
N ARG A 438 11.08 -10.65 -13.43
CA ARG A 438 12.20 -11.43 -13.97
C ARG A 438 12.54 -12.64 -13.10
N ILE A 439 12.48 -12.51 -11.77
CA ILE A 439 12.65 -13.62 -10.83
C ILE A 439 11.55 -14.67 -11.03
N VAL A 440 10.28 -14.24 -11.12
CA VAL A 440 9.14 -15.15 -11.37
C VAL A 440 9.33 -15.89 -12.70
N SER A 441 9.71 -15.19 -13.77
CA SER A 441 10.01 -15.83 -15.05
C SER A 441 11.16 -16.84 -14.94
N ARG A 442 12.24 -16.54 -14.21
CA ARG A 442 13.38 -17.48 -14.03
C ARG A 442 12.98 -18.75 -13.29
N TYR A 443 12.14 -18.66 -12.26
CA TYR A 443 11.80 -19.77 -11.37
C TYR A 443 10.39 -20.32 -11.59
N GLU A 444 9.84 -20.18 -12.81
CA GLU A 444 8.47 -20.57 -13.15
C GLU A 444 8.13 -22.05 -12.86
N ASN A 445 9.13 -22.95 -12.89
CA ASN A 445 8.93 -24.37 -12.58
C ASN A 445 8.93 -24.66 -11.06
N THR A 446 9.52 -23.77 -10.27
CA THR A 446 9.70 -23.90 -8.82
C THR A 446 8.54 -23.23 -8.09
N LEU A 447 8.05 -22.09 -8.60
CA LEU A 447 6.88 -21.41 -8.07
C LEU A 447 5.60 -22.21 -8.38
N ALA A 448 4.84 -22.53 -7.33
CA ALA A 448 3.56 -23.22 -7.45
C ALA A 448 2.35 -22.30 -7.26
N ALA A 449 2.47 -21.25 -6.43
CA ALA A 449 1.40 -20.28 -6.21
C ALA A 449 1.92 -18.97 -5.62
N GLN A 450 1.18 -17.88 -5.87
CA GLN A 450 1.44 -16.55 -5.30
C GLN A 450 0.14 -15.94 -4.79
N PHE A 451 0.17 -15.33 -3.61
CA PHE A 451 -1.03 -14.82 -2.94
C PHE A 451 -0.80 -13.44 -2.32
N PHE A 452 -1.68 -12.49 -2.63
CA PHE A 452 -1.61 -11.10 -2.19
C PHE A 452 -2.99 -10.58 -1.74
N GLY A 453 -3.00 -9.39 -1.15
CA GLY A 453 -4.19 -8.67 -0.69
C GLY A 453 -4.15 -7.21 -1.13
N HIS A 454 -4.32 -6.27 -0.19
CA HIS A 454 -4.15 -4.83 -0.34
C HIS A 454 -5.21 -4.13 -1.21
N THR A 455 -5.61 -4.70 -2.34
CA THR A 455 -6.56 -4.05 -3.26
C THR A 455 -8.01 -4.12 -2.78
N HIS A 456 -8.26 -4.91 -1.73
CA HIS A 456 -9.56 -5.16 -1.09
C HIS A 456 -10.61 -5.86 -1.96
N VAL A 457 -10.31 -6.08 -3.24
CA VAL A 457 -11.21 -6.59 -4.27
C VAL A 457 -10.76 -7.96 -4.77
N ASP A 458 -11.68 -8.69 -5.40
CA ASP A 458 -11.43 -10.05 -5.88
C ASP A 458 -10.86 -10.01 -7.31
N GLU A 459 -9.55 -10.14 -7.45
CA GLU A 459 -8.86 -10.04 -8.73
C GLU A 459 -7.59 -10.91 -8.81
N PHE A 460 -6.84 -10.84 -9.91
CA PHE A 460 -5.61 -11.63 -10.10
C PHE A 460 -4.62 -10.92 -11.03
N GLU A 461 -3.34 -11.27 -10.96
CA GLU A 461 -2.29 -10.75 -11.85
C GLU A 461 -1.57 -11.89 -12.59
N ILE A 462 -1.55 -11.84 -13.92
CA ILE A 462 -0.89 -12.86 -14.76
C ILE A 462 0.54 -12.42 -15.12
N PHE A 463 1.48 -13.35 -14.95
CA PHE A 463 2.88 -13.21 -15.35
C PHE A 463 3.13 -13.94 -16.66
N TYR A 464 3.99 -13.34 -17.50
CA TYR A 464 4.39 -13.84 -18.81
C TYR A 464 5.90 -14.02 -18.87
N ASP A 465 6.37 -14.72 -19.91
CA ASP A 465 7.78 -14.75 -20.27
C ASP A 465 8.31 -13.33 -20.54
N GLU A 466 9.56 -13.07 -20.17
CA GLU A 466 10.13 -11.72 -20.23
C GLU A 466 10.40 -11.30 -21.68
N GLU A 467 10.73 -12.27 -22.52
CA GLU A 467 11.21 -12.10 -23.88
C GLU A 467 10.11 -11.62 -24.83
N THR A 468 8.90 -12.20 -24.74
CA THR A 468 7.82 -11.94 -25.69
C THR A 468 6.53 -11.44 -25.04
N LEU A 469 6.40 -11.54 -23.70
CA LEU A 469 5.20 -11.17 -22.96
C LEU A 469 3.95 -11.82 -23.58
N SER A 470 3.99 -13.13 -23.83
CA SER A 470 2.92 -13.84 -24.55
C SER A 470 2.53 -15.18 -23.94
N ARG A 471 3.48 -15.91 -23.34
CA ARG A 471 3.22 -17.20 -22.69
C ARG A 471 2.96 -16.98 -21.19
N PRO A 472 1.72 -17.19 -20.71
CA PRO A 472 1.43 -17.07 -19.29
C PRO A 472 2.15 -18.18 -18.52
N LEU A 473 2.90 -17.81 -17.47
CA LEU A 473 3.78 -18.74 -16.73
C LEU A 473 3.54 -18.77 -15.21
N SER A 474 2.85 -17.76 -14.66
CA SER A 474 2.43 -17.74 -13.25
C SER A 474 1.21 -16.85 -13.09
N VAL A 475 0.47 -17.04 -12.00
CA VAL A 475 -0.64 -16.18 -11.58
C VAL A 475 -0.48 -15.85 -10.10
N ALA A 476 -0.72 -14.58 -9.76
CA ALA A 476 -0.90 -14.12 -8.39
C ALA A 476 -2.38 -13.91 -8.12
N PHE A 477 -2.89 -14.50 -7.04
CA PHE A 477 -4.27 -14.32 -6.61
C PHE A 477 -4.35 -13.17 -5.61
N LEU A 478 -5.18 -12.18 -5.91
CA LEU A 478 -5.42 -11.02 -5.05
C LEU A 478 -6.75 -11.28 -4.35
N ALA A 479 -6.69 -11.75 -3.10
CA ALA A 479 -7.91 -12.06 -2.37
C ALA A 479 -8.59 -10.76 -1.90
N PRO A 480 -9.93 -10.72 -1.88
CA PRO A 480 -10.65 -9.56 -1.42
C PRO A 480 -10.54 -9.43 0.11
N SER A 481 -10.76 -8.22 0.60
CA SER A 481 -10.60 -7.88 2.02
C SER A 481 -11.66 -8.49 2.93
N ALA A 482 -11.30 -8.67 4.20
CA ALA A 482 -12.29 -8.81 5.25
C ALA A 482 -13.03 -7.50 5.51
N THR A 483 -12.37 -6.34 5.42
CA THR A 483 -13.03 -5.04 5.65
C THR A 483 -14.11 -4.70 4.62
N THR A 484 -14.99 -3.78 5.03
CA THR A 484 -15.96 -3.11 4.16
C THR A 484 -15.33 -1.99 3.33
N TYR A 485 -14.15 -1.50 3.70
CA TYR A 485 -13.52 -0.35 3.06
C TYR A 485 -13.19 -0.65 1.57
N ILE A 486 -13.79 0.00 0.57
CA ILE A 486 -14.90 0.97 0.64
C ILE A 486 -16.15 0.39 -0.01
N GLY A 487 -17.26 0.39 0.73
CA GLY A 487 -18.57 0.02 0.18
C GLY A 487 -18.72 -1.45 -0.20
N LEU A 488 -17.94 -2.36 0.38
CA LEU A 488 -17.94 -3.79 0.05
C LEU A 488 -18.63 -4.62 1.13
N ASN A 489 -19.07 -5.83 0.78
CA ASN A 489 -19.33 -6.85 1.81
C ASN A 489 -18.01 -7.26 2.50
N PRO A 490 -18.01 -7.64 3.78
CA PRO A 490 -16.90 -8.37 4.38
C PRO A 490 -16.71 -9.72 3.69
N GLY A 491 -15.46 -10.16 3.48
CA GLY A 491 -15.17 -11.43 2.82
C GLY A 491 -13.88 -12.13 3.25
N TYR A 492 -13.79 -13.43 2.98
CA TYR A 492 -12.55 -14.19 3.10
C TYR A 492 -12.47 -15.27 2.01
N ARG A 493 -11.31 -15.90 1.89
CA ARG A 493 -11.00 -16.82 0.80
C ARG A 493 -10.49 -18.15 1.31
N VAL A 494 -10.86 -19.24 0.64
CA VAL A 494 -10.27 -20.58 0.84
C VAL A 494 -9.69 -21.09 -0.47
N TYR A 495 -8.45 -21.55 -0.44
CA TYR A 495 -7.79 -22.19 -1.57
C TYR A 495 -7.78 -23.70 -1.41
N GLN A 496 -8.12 -24.41 -2.47
CA GLN A 496 -7.87 -25.84 -2.61
C GLN A 496 -6.55 -25.99 -3.36
N VAL A 497 -5.59 -26.68 -2.76
CA VAL A 497 -4.23 -26.83 -3.29
C VAL A 497 -3.88 -28.31 -3.38
N ASP A 498 -3.09 -28.67 -4.38
CA ASP A 498 -2.55 -30.02 -4.49
C ASP A 498 -1.82 -30.41 -3.20
N GLY A 499 -2.20 -31.56 -2.64
CA GLY A 499 -2.01 -31.86 -1.23
C GLY A 499 -0.59 -32.24 -0.83
N SER A 500 -0.46 -32.83 0.34
CA SER A 500 0.81 -33.27 0.91
C SER A 500 1.12 -34.71 0.52
N TYR A 501 1.90 -34.90 -0.54
CA TYR A 501 2.41 -36.22 -0.96
C TYR A 501 3.64 -36.06 -1.86
N PRO A 502 4.51 -37.08 -1.98
CA PRO A 502 5.68 -37.03 -2.85
C PRO A 502 5.29 -36.80 -4.32
N GLY A 503 5.93 -35.82 -4.96
CA GLY A 503 5.63 -35.46 -6.35
C GLY A 503 4.40 -34.56 -6.54
N SER A 504 3.79 -34.09 -5.45
CA SER A 504 2.74 -33.07 -5.51
C SER A 504 3.22 -31.82 -6.24
N SER A 505 2.35 -31.24 -7.06
CA SER A 505 2.62 -29.99 -7.75
C SER A 505 2.52 -28.78 -6.84
N HIS A 506 1.82 -28.93 -5.70
CA HIS A 506 1.47 -27.87 -4.76
C HIS A 506 0.76 -26.65 -5.39
N VAL A 507 0.20 -26.75 -6.60
CA VAL A 507 -0.49 -25.62 -7.23
C VAL A 507 -1.91 -25.47 -6.71
N VAL A 508 -2.48 -24.29 -6.89
CA VAL A 508 -3.91 -24.04 -6.63
C VAL A 508 -4.76 -24.81 -7.64
N LEU A 509 -5.71 -25.60 -7.13
CA LEU A 509 -6.64 -26.43 -7.88
C LEU A 509 -8.00 -25.74 -8.07
N ASP A 510 -8.46 -25.01 -7.06
CA ASP A 510 -9.68 -24.19 -7.06
C ASP A 510 -9.64 -23.20 -5.89
N HIS A 511 -10.57 -22.25 -5.87
CA HIS A 511 -10.76 -21.35 -4.73
C HIS A 511 -12.21 -20.92 -4.54
N GLU A 512 -12.56 -20.59 -3.31
CA GLU A 512 -13.90 -20.27 -2.85
C GLU A 512 -13.88 -18.96 -2.04
N THR A 513 -14.72 -18.01 -2.42
CA THR A 513 -14.89 -16.75 -1.66
C THR A 513 -16.15 -16.84 -0.82
N TYR A 514 -16.05 -16.44 0.45
CA TYR A 514 -17.16 -16.35 1.39
C TYR A 514 -17.37 -14.89 1.79
N ILE A 515 -18.63 -14.50 2.01
CA ILE A 515 -18.99 -13.13 2.37
C ILE A 515 -20.00 -13.11 3.51
N LEU A 516 -20.07 -11.96 4.20
CA LEU A 516 -21.20 -11.57 5.02
C LEU A 516 -22.04 -10.55 4.26
N ASN A 517 -23.28 -10.88 3.92
CA ASN A 517 -24.19 -9.91 3.30
C ASN A 517 -24.68 -8.92 4.37
N LEU A 518 -24.15 -7.70 4.36
CA LEU A 518 -24.48 -6.70 5.40
C LEU A 518 -25.93 -6.25 5.36
N THR A 519 -26.57 -6.24 4.19
CA THR A 519 -28.00 -5.92 4.06
C THR A 519 -28.85 -6.88 4.89
N GLN A 520 -28.49 -8.16 4.90
CA GLN A 520 -29.19 -9.18 5.68
C GLN A 520 -28.75 -9.19 7.14
N ALA A 521 -27.44 -9.09 7.40
CA ALA A 521 -26.89 -9.15 8.75
C ALA A 521 -27.30 -7.96 9.63
N ASN A 522 -27.45 -6.77 9.03
CA ASN A 522 -27.90 -5.56 9.73
C ASN A 522 -29.43 -5.40 9.78
N ALA A 523 -30.19 -6.36 9.23
CA ALA A 523 -31.65 -6.34 9.38
C ALA A 523 -32.03 -6.52 10.87
N PRO A 524 -33.08 -5.83 11.38
CA PRO A 524 -33.46 -5.93 12.79
C PRO A 524 -33.71 -7.37 13.26
N GLY A 525 -32.99 -7.81 14.30
CA GLY A 525 -33.10 -9.16 14.85
C GLY A 525 -32.38 -10.26 14.07
N ALA A 526 -31.65 -9.91 13.00
CA ALA A 526 -30.89 -10.89 12.23
C ALA A 526 -29.62 -11.37 12.94
N THR A 527 -29.18 -12.57 12.58
CA THR A 527 -27.89 -13.15 13.01
C THR A 527 -26.97 -13.18 11.79
N PRO A 528 -25.67 -12.83 11.93
CA PRO A 528 -24.74 -12.82 10.80
C PRO A 528 -24.53 -14.26 10.29
N HIS A 529 -24.69 -14.45 8.98
CA HIS A 529 -24.42 -15.73 8.32
C HIS A 529 -23.41 -15.53 7.20
N TRP A 530 -22.26 -16.19 7.34
CA TRP A 530 -21.21 -16.20 6.33
C TRP A 530 -21.54 -17.27 5.28
N GLN A 531 -21.74 -16.83 4.04
CA GLN A 531 -22.15 -17.70 2.94
C GLN A 531 -21.08 -17.75 1.86
N ARG A 532 -20.94 -18.91 1.19
CA ARG A 532 -20.09 -19.04 0.00
C ARG A 532 -20.71 -18.18 -1.12
N LEU A 533 -19.96 -17.19 -1.60
CA LEU A 533 -20.37 -16.36 -2.73
C LEU A 533 -20.22 -17.14 -4.04
N TYR A 534 -19.06 -17.77 -4.25
CA TYR A 534 -18.80 -18.55 -5.46
C TYR A 534 -17.64 -19.54 -5.31
N ARG A 535 -17.46 -20.40 -6.31
CA ARG A 535 -16.28 -21.23 -6.55
C ARG A 535 -15.81 -21.00 -7.97
N ALA A 536 -14.53 -20.73 -8.18
CA ALA A 536 -14.08 -20.16 -9.46
C ALA A 536 -14.24 -21.08 -10.67
N ARG A 537 -13.88 -22.37 -10.55
CA ARG A 537 -14.05 -23.29 -11.69
C ARG A 537 -15.51 -23.44 -12.09
N GLU A 538 -16.40 -23.51 -11.09
CA GLU A 538 -17.84 -23.61 -11.27
C GLU A 538 -18.38 -22.38 -12.01
N THR A 539 -18.08 -21.17 -11.52
CA THR A 539 -18.65 -19.94 -12.06
C THR A 539 -18.07 -19.54 -13.41
N TYR A 540 -16.75 -19.67 -13.59
CA TYR A 540 -16.08 -19.22 -14.82
C TYR A 540 -15.92 -20.34 -15.87
N GLY A 541 -16.30 -21.57 -15.55
CA GLY A 541 -16.12 -22.74 -16.41
C GLY A 541 -14.64 -23.04 -16.68
N LEU A 542 -13.77 -22.88 -15.67
CA LEU A 542 -12.32 -23.06 -15.83
C LEU A 542 -11.93 -24.54 -15.74
N PRO A 543 -11.10 -25.05 -16.68
CA PRO A 543 -10.64 -26.42 -16.63
C PRO A 543 -9.71 -26.68 -15.43
N ASN A 544 -8.97 -25.67 -14.99
CA ASN A 544 -8.07 -25.64 -13.85
C ASN A 544 -7.75 -24.18 -13.49
N LEU A 545 -6.90 -23.94 -12.48
CA LEU A 545 -6.46 -22.61 -12.06
C LEU A 545 -5.04 -22.24 -12.52
N LEU A 546 -4.52 -22.92 -13.54
CA LEU A 546 -3.20 -22.62 -14.09
C LEU A 546 -3.20 -21.28 -14.86
N PRO A 547 -2.04 -20.63 -15.06
CA PRO A 547 -1.95 -19.29 -15.65
C PRO A 547 -2.67 -19.13 -17.00
N ALA A 548 -2.62 -20.15 -17.86
CA ALA A 548 -3.29 -20.14 -19.15
C ALA A 548 -4.83 -20.07 -19.05
N ALA A 549 -5.44 -20.65 -18.02
CA ALA A 549 -6.88 -20.61 -17.82
C ALA A 549 -7.36 -19.18 -17.49
N TRP A 550 -6.62 -18.49 -16.63
CA TRP A 550 -6.88 -17.09 -16.28
C TRP A 550 -6.62 -16.14 -17.44
N HIS A 551 -5.55 -16.36 -18.22
CA HIS A 551 -5.30 -15.63 -19.46
C HIS A 551 -6.49 -15.73 -20.42
N ASN A 552 -6.97 -16.96 -20.67
CA ASN A 552 -8.13 -17.18 -21.52
C ASN A 552 -9.40 -16.53 -20.96
N LEU A 553 -9.58 -16.53 -19.63
CA LEU A 553 -10.72 -15.86 -18.98
C LEU A 553 -10.73 -14.35 -19.26
N VAL A 554 -9.58 -13.67 -19.19
CA VAL A 554 -9.48 -12.22 -19.49
C VAL A 554 -9.97 -11.92 -20.91
N TYR A 555 -9.52 -12.68 -21.92
CA TYR A 555 -9.95 -12.47 -23.30
C TYR A 555 -11.40 -12.90 -23.55
N ARG A 556 -11.90 -13.93 -22.85
CA ARG A 556 -13.34 -14.24 -22.87
C ARG A 556 -14.17 -13.09 -22.34
N MET A 557 -13.77 -12.48 -21.22
CA MET A 557 -14.47 -11.33 -20.61
C MET A 557 -14.38 -10.05 -21.45
N ARG A 558 -13.36 -9.92 -22.30
CA ARG A 558 -13.28 -8.82 -23.28
C ARG A 558 -14.45 -8.89 -24.26
N ASP A 559 -14.75 -10.08 -24.75
CA ASP A 559 -15.73 -10.31 -25.82
C ASP A 559 -17.14 -10.61 -25.28
N ASP A 560 -17.24 -11.24 -24.10
CA ASP A 560 -18.47 -11.57 -23.39
C ASP A 560 -18.70 -10.62 -22.21
N THR A 561 -19.56 -9.63 -22.44
CA THR A 561 -19.94 -8.65 -21.41
C THR A 561 -20.68 -9.27 -20.23
N GLN A 562 -21.46 -10.34 -20.43
CA GLN A 562 -22.21 -10.97 -19.34
C GLN A 562 -21.23 -11.66 -18.38
N LEU A 563 -20.24 -12.39 -18.92
CA LEU A 563 -19.17 -12.99 -18.14
C LEU A 563 -18.34 -11.93 -17.40
N PHE A 564 -18.05 -10.80 -18.05
CA PHE A 564 -17.39 -9.68 -17.39
C PHE A 564 -18.24 -9.10 -16.24
N GLN A 565 -19.56 -8.96 -16.40
CA GLN A 565 -20.43 -8.49 -15.32
C GLN A 565 -20.50 -9.49 -14.16
N THR A 566 -20.44 -10.80 -14.43
CA THR A 566 -20.26 -11.80 -13.37
C THR A 566 -18.94 -11.59 -12.63
N PHE A 567 -17.83 -11.38 -13.34
CA PHE A 567 -16.55 -11.04 -12.71
C PHE A 567 -16.64 -9.73 -11.91
N TRP A 568 -17.23 -8.67 -12.46
CA TRP A 568 -17.37 -7.37 -11.81
C TRP A 568 -18.21 -7.42 -10.52
N PHE A 569 -19.27 -8.23 -10.52
CA PHE A 569 -20.07 -8.49 -9.32
C PHE A 569 -19.23 -9.18 -8.23
N LEU A 570 -18.45 -10.20 -8.61
CA LEU A 570 -17.59 -10.94 -7.68
C LEU A 570 -16.38 -10.11 -7.20
N TYR A 571 -15.82 -9.27 -8.07
CA TYR A 571 -14.76 -8.30 -7.78
C TYR A 571 -15.10 -7.45 -6.57
N HIS A 572 -16.37 -7.03 -6.45
CA HIS A 572 -16.89 -6.24 -5.32
C HIS A 572 -17.56 -7.09 -4.24
N LYS A 573 -17.22 -8.38 -4.11
CA LYS A 573 -17.80 -9.28 -3.10
C LYS A 573 -19.34 -9.30 -3.12
N GLY A 574 -19.93 -9.21 -4.32
CA GLY A 574 -21.37 -9.20 -4.53
C GLY A 574 -22.08 -7.87 -4.22
N HIS A 575 -21.33 -6.78 -4.02
CA HIS A 575 -21.88 -5.44 -3.81
C HIS A 575 -21.19 -4.41 -4.76
N PRO A 576 -21.43 -4.51 -6.08
CA PRO A 576 -20.84 -3.57 -7.04
C PRO A 576 -21.39 -2.15 -6.87
N PRO A 577 -20.66 -1.13 -7.34
CA PRO A 577 -21.17 0.24 -7.37
C PRO A 577 -22.43 0.35 -8.24
N THR A 578 -23.25 1.37 -7.95
CA THR A 578 -24.47 1.65 -8.73
C THR A 578 -24.18 2.14 -10.14
N GLU A 579 -23.03 2.80 -10.34
CA GLU A 579 -22.58 3.23 -11.66
C GLU A 579 -22.17 2.02 -12.51
N PRO A 580 -22.76 1.83 -13.70
CA PRO A 580 -22.38 0.71 -14.56
C PRO A 580 -20.94 0.80 -15.07
N CYS A 581 -20.19 -0.30 -14.99
CA CYS A 581 -18.85 -0.39 -15.60
C CYS A 581 -18.96 -0.55 -17.13
N GLY A 582 -18.88 0.57 -17.85
CA GLY A 582 -18.88 0.63 -19.31
C GLY A 582 -17.55 0.19 -19.96
N THR A 583 -17.40 0.41 -21.27
CA THR A 583 -16.24 -0.07 -22.05
C THR A 583 -14.88 0.38 -21.50
N PRO A 584 -14.63 1.67 -21.19
CA PRO A 584 -13.33 2.09 -20.67
C PRO A 584 -13.03 1.44 -19.31
N CYS A 585 -14.02 1.40 -18.42
CA CYS A 585 -13.92 0.72 -17.12
C CYS A 585 -13.56 -0.77 -17.31
N ARG A 586 -14.27 -1.48 -18.19
CA ARG A 586 -13.99 -2.89 -18.50
C ARG A 586 -12.57 -3.10 -19.01
N LEU A 587 -12.14 -2.35 -20.03
CA LEU A 587 -10.81 -2.51 -20.62
C LEU A 587 -9.70 -2.20 -19.61
N THR A 588 -9.88 -1.19 -18.75
CA THR A 588 -8.93 -0.88 -17.68
C THR A 588 -8.88 -2.00 -16.63
N THR A 589 -10.03 -2.52 -16.19
CA THR A 589 -10.10 -3.64 -15.24
C THR A 589 -9.45 -4.90 -15.80
N LEU A 590 -9.71 -5.24 -17.07
CA LEU A 590 -9.09 -6.38 -17.74
C LEU A 590 -7.57 -6.18 -17.93
N CYS A 591 -7.14 -4.95 -18.23
CA CYS A 591 -5.71 -4.63 -18.35
C CYS A 591 -4.97 -4.82 -17.03
N ALA A 592 -5.58 -4.45 -15.90
CA ALA A 592 -5.01 -4.70 -14.58
C ALA A 592 -4.71 -6.19 -14.35
N GLN A 593 -5.57 -7.09 -14.83
CA GLN A 593 -5.39 -8.53 -14.67
C GLN A 593 -4.16 -9.09 -15.41
N LEU A 594 -3.70 -8.39 -16.45
CA LEU A 594 -2.51 -8.74 -17.24
C LEU A 594 -1.24 -8.01 -16.74
N SER A 595 -1.37 -7.09 -15.78
CA SER A 595 -0.36 -6.07 -15.46
C SER A 595 0.45 -6.39 -14.20
N ALA A 596 0.95 -7.62 -14.06
CA ALA A 596 1.81 -8.02 -12.92
C ALA A 596 3.20 -7.34 -12.89
N ARG A 597 3.51 -6.50 -13.90
CA ARG A 597 4.71 -5.67 -13.98
C ARG A 597 4.32 -4.21 -14.12
N SER A 598 4.71 -3.39 -13.16
CA SER A 598 4.35 -1.96 -13.17
C SER A 598 4.94 -1.22 -14.37
N ASN A 599 4.26 -0.17 -14.82
CA ASN A 599 4.63 0.69 -15.96
C ASN A 599 4.93 -0.10 -17.26
N SER A 600 4.15 -1.14 -17.56
CA SER A 600 4.35 -2.02 -18.74
C SER A 600 3.13 -2.04 -19.67
N PRO A 601 2.83 -0.95 -20.40
CA PRO A 601 1.63 -0.85 -21.26
C PRO A 601 1.56 -1.92 -22.36
N ALA A 602 2.71 -2.47 -22.77
CA ALA A 602 2.77 -3.56 -23.76
C ALA A 602 2.02 -4.84 -23.34
N LEU A 603 1.77 -5.04 -22.04
CA LEU A 603 0.98 -6.18 -21.54
C LEU A 603 -0.49 -6.12 -21.97
N CYS A 604 -1.01 -4.93 -22.24
CA CYS A 604 -2.42 -4.71 -22.60
C CYS A 604 -2.64 -4.45 -24.11
N ARG A 605 -1.60 -4.61 -24.94
CA ARG A 605 -1.63 -4.33 -26.39
C ARG A 605 -2.74 -5.07 -27.17
N HIS A 606 -3.20 -6.21 -26.66
CA HIS A 606 -4.24 -7.04 -27.29
C HIS A 606 -5.66 -6.76 -26.75
N LEU A 607 -5.79 -5.94 -25.71
CA LEU A 607 -7.08 -5.46 -25.22
C LEU A 607 -7.50 -4.17 -25.94
N VAL A 608 -6.53 -3.33 -26.30
CA VAL A 608 -6.76 -2.02 -26.92
C VAL A 608 -5.91 -1.88 -28.20
N PRO A 609 -6.28 -2.54 -29.32
CA PRO A 609 -5.46 -2.59 -30.53
C PRO A 609 -5.45 -1.30 -31.37
N ASN A 610 -6.42 -0.39 -31.19
CA ASN A 610 -6.66 0.77 -32.06
C ASN A 610 -6.66 2.15 -31.37
N GLU A 611 -6.41 2.24 -30.07
CA GLU A 611 -6.32 3.52 -29.36
C GLU A 611 -4.91 3.74 -28.81
N SER A 612 -4.52 5.00 -28.65
CA SER A 612 -3.20 5.31 -28.13
C SER A 612 -3.09 4.81 -26.68
N LEU A 613 -2.05 4.03 -26.36
CA LEU A 613 -1.80 3.53 -24.99
C LEU A 613 -1.69 4.67 -23.95
N SER A 614 -1.48 5.91 -24.38
CA SER A 614 -1.55 7.12 -23.56
C SER A 614 -2.95 7.42 -23.01
N GLU A 615 -4.01 7.12 -23.75
CA GLU A 615 -5.40 7.35 -23.32
C GLU A 615 -5.82 6.32 -22.26
N VAL A 616 -5.41 5.06 -22.39
CA VAL A 616 -5.71 4.00 -21.41
C VAL A 616 -5.08 4.27 -20.03
N GLN A 617 -3.89 4.89 -19.99
CA GLN A 617 -3.26 5.33 -18.73
C GLN A 617 -3.98 6.55 -18.10
N HIS A 618 -4.63 7.38 -18.91
CA HIS A 618 -5.51 8.46 -18.44
C HIS A 618 -6.90 7.97 -18.06
N TRP A 619 -7.27 6.76 -18.49
CA TRP A 619 -8.53 6.09 -18.14
C TRP A 619 -8.43 5.19 -16.93
N SER A 620 -7.39 5.30 -16.11
CA SER A 620 -7.47 4.80 -14.72
C SER A 620 -8.62 5.54 -14.03
N PRO A 621 -9.78 4.90 -13.77
CA PRO A 621 -10.78 5.46 -12.87
C PRO A 621 -10.36 5.17 -11.42
N ARG A 622 -9.08 4.82 -11.17
CA ARG A 622 -8.58 4.42 -9.86
C ARG A 622 -8.05 5.67 -9.15
N PRO A 623 -8.76 6.18 -8.13
CA PRO A 623 -8.08 6.31 -6.87
C PRO A 623 -7.51 4.94 -6.53
N LEU A 624 -6.19 4.83 -6.44
CA LEU A 624 -5.56 3.68 -5.80
C LEU A 624 -5.98 3.69 -4.31
N PHE A 625 -7.16 3.15 -4.02
CA PHE A 625 -7.73 3.12 -2.68
C PHE A 625 -6.97 2.10 -1.83
N CYS A 626 -5.91 2.53 -1.16
CA CYS A 626 -5.43 2.11 0.16
C CYS A 626 -4.26 3.02 0.55
#